data_AF-A0A8J5SND9-F1
#
_entry.id   AF-A0A8J5SND9-F1
#
_cell.length_a   1.000
_cell.length_b   1.000
_cell.length_c   1.000
_cell.angle_alpha   90.00
_cell.angle_beta   90.00
_cell.angle_gamma   90.00
#
_symmetry.space_group_name_H-M   'P 1'
#
loop_
_entity.id
_entity.type
_entity.pdbx_description
1 polymer ?
#
loop_
_entity_poly.entity_id
_entity_poly.type
_entity_poly.pdbx_seq_one_letter_code
_entity_poly.pdbx_strand_id
1 'polypeptide(L)'
;MDSESGVTPAAREQQLSSWLGIEKAITGKKTKAADVIRRWPSLVNAALVAFIMTMPPLLILVGGQQPGAPVVWIKSTVAGLAVRRESKKDVLLGGLLLPGFDEQSCASRYQSVYYRKNMTRPASRHLIRRLRQQEALQRRCGPGTEPYRRASERLKSGQTVGDGDATNVDACGYLVLISYRGLGNRILSIASAFLYAMLTDRVLLIDRGKTMADLFCEPFPGTSWLLPLDFPLDNFRDLGEDAPESYGNVVVNGSCSVSGLRFVYMHLDHAASPANKLVYCDDHRQFLQRVQWTVMRTDSYIASGLFVMNPASQEVPDVLQEEPGDVGGRGARARKANVRFCGPEWAT
;
A
#
# COMPACT_ATOMS: atom_id res chain seq x y z
N MET A 1 3.65 -4.56 55.31
CA MET A 1 2.24 -4.18 55.11
C MET A 1 2.05 -4.02 53.63
N ASP A 2 1.70 -5.15 53.04
CA ASP A 2 1.47 -5.38 51.62
C ASP A 2 0.23 -4.63 51.14
N SER A 3 0.19 -4.30 49.84
CA SER A 3 -1.07 -4.22 49.09
C SER A 3 -0.78 -4.41 47.61
N GLU A 4 -0.81 -5.69 47.23
CA GLU A 4 -0.92 -6.21 45.88
C GLU A 4 -2.24 -5.79 45.20
N SER A 5 -2.15 -5.72 43.88
CA SER A 5 -3.24 -5.63 42.91
C SER A 5 -4.27 -6.76 43.04
N GLY A 6 -5.54 -6.46 42.73
CA GLY A 6 -6.56 -7.49 42.52
C GLY A 6 -7.70 -6.99 41.64
N VAL A 7 -7.54 -7.07 40.32
CA VAL A 7 -8.69 -7.12 39.41
C VAL A 7 -9.29 -8.51 39.55
N THR A 8 -10.57 -8.58 39.94
CA THR A 8 -11.23 -9.82 40.34
C THR A 8 -11.45 -10.78 39.16
N PRO A 9 -11.31 -12.11 39.36
CA PRO A 9 -11.47 -13.13 38.31
C PRO A 9 -12.84 -13.11 37.61
N ALA A 10 -13.88 -12.63 38.31
CA ALA A 10 -15.25 -12.58 37.81
C ALA A 10 -15.45 -11.61 36.63
N ALA A 11 -14.68 -10.50 36.58
CA ALA A 11 -14.80 -9.51 35.51
C ALA A 11 -14.28 -10.03 34.16
N ARG A 12 -13.30 -10.94 34.18
CA ARG A 12 -12.70 -11.54 32.98
C ARG A 12 -13.58 -12.64 32.37
N GLU A 13 -14.31 -13.38 33.20
CA GLU A 13 -15.28 -14.40 32.77
C GLU A 13 -16.55 -13.80 32.13
N GLN A 14 -16.97 -12.63 32.61
CA GLN A 14 -18.14 -11.93 32.08
C GLN A 14 -17.88 -11.28 30.72
N GLN A 15 -16.64 -10.86 30.45
CA GLN A 15 -16.22 -10.40 29.12
C GLN A 15 -16.05 -11.56 28.13
N LEU A 16 -15.49 -12.70 28.53
CA LEU A 16 -15.33 -13.88 27.66
C LEU A 16 -16.66 -14.53 27.27
N SER A 17 -17.64 -14.57 28.19
CA SER A 17 -18.99 -15.05 27.91
C SER A 17 -19.78 -14.12 26.97
N SER A 18 -19.55 -12.81 27.06
CA SER A 18 -20.10 -11.81 26.11
C SER A 18 -19.57 -12.01 24.69
N TRP A 19 -18.29 -12.33 24.52
CA TRP A 19 -17.69 -12.62 23.20
C TRP A 19 -18.11 -13.98 22.63
N LEU A 20 -18.24 -15.03 23.45
CA LEU A 20 -18.76 -16.34 23.02
C LEU A 20 -20.24 -16.32 22.62
N GLY A 21 -21.03 -15.37 23.15
CA GLY A 21 -22.42 -15.14 22.74
C GLY A 21 -22.55 -14.53 21.35
N ILE A 22 -21.57 -13.74 20.91
CA ILE A 22 -21.59 -13.06 19.61
C ILE A 22 -21.19 -14.03 18.47
N GLU A 23 -20.32 -15.01 18.71
CA GLU A 23 -19.96 -16.03 17.71
C GLU A 23 -21.10 -17.03 17.43
N LYS A 24 -21.96 -17.32 18.41
CA LYS A 24 -23.13 -18.19 18.21
C LYS A 24 -24.27 -17.52 17.43
N ALA A 25 -24.31 -16.19 17.38
CA ALA A 25 -25.27 -15.46 16.54
C ALA A 25 -24.86 -15.39 15.06
N ILE A 26 -23.57 -15.63 14.75
CA ILE A 26 -23.01 -15.54 13.39
C ILE A 26 -22.92 -16.92 12.71
N THR A 27 -23.10 -18.03 13.44
CA THR A 27 -23.00 -19.41 12.93
C THR A 27 -24.34 -20.16 12.88
N GLY A 28 -25.44 -19.45 12.59
CA GLY A 28 -26.80 -20.01 12.63
C GLY A 28 -27.68 -19.66 11.43
N LYS A 29 -27.32 -20.12 10.22
CA LYS A 29 -28.27 -20.43 9.13
C LYS A 29 -27.55 -21.12 7.96
N LYS A 30 -27.28 -22.42 8.12
CA LYS A 30 -27.14 -23.32 6.95
C LYS A 30 -28.53 -23.82 6.59
N THR A 31 -29.15 -23.24 5.58
CA THR A 31 -30.27 -23.86 4.87
C THR A 31 -29.77 -25.16 4.24
N LYS A 32 -30.41 -26.28 4.59
CA LYS A 32 -30.15 -27.59 3.97
C LYS A 32 -30.46 -27.48 2.48
N ALA A 33 -29.43 -27.53 1.63
CA ALA A 33 -29.61 -27.89 0.23
C ALA A 33 -30.02 -29.37 0.21
N ALA A 34 -31.23 -29.64 -0.26
CA ALA A 34 -31.67 -31.00 -0.52
C ALA A 34 -30.80 -31.58 -1.63
N ASP A 35 -30.09 -32.67 -1.35
CA ASP A 35 -29.48 -33.53 -2.35
C ASP A 35 -30.58 -34.12 -3.24
N VAL A 36 -30.82 -33.48 -4.38
CA VAL A 36 -31.52 -34.13 -5.50
C VAL A 36 -30.49 -35.02 -6.20
N ILE A 37 -30.35 -36.24 -5.69
CA ILE A 37 -29.65 -37.32 -6.39
C ILE A 37 -30.46 -37.62 -7.65
N ARG A 38 -30.07 -36.99 -8.77
CA ARG A 38 -30.57 -37.36 -10.10
C ARG A 38 -29.96 -38.70 -10.47
N ARG A 39 -30.63 -39.79 -10.09
CA ARG A 39 -30.34 -41.15 -10.58
C ARG A 39 -30.43 -41.15 -12.11
N TRP A 40 -29.30 -41.12 -12.79
CA TRP A 40 -29.21 -41.53 -14.18
C TRP A 40 -29.11 -43.06 -14.23
N PRO A 41 -29.91 -43.74 -15.08
CA PRO A 41 -29.87 -45.19 -15.18
C PRO A 41 -28.50 -45.67 -15.69
N SER A 42 -27.96 -46.70 -15.04
CA SER A 42 -26.62 -47.28 -15.28
C SER A 42 -26.34 -47.66 -16.74
N LEU A 43 -27.39 -47.87 -17.54
CA LEU A 43 -27.32 -48.18 -18.96
C LEU A 43 -26.71 -47.05 -19.81
N VAL A 44 -26.86 -45.79 -19.42
CA VAL A 44 -26.31 -44.65 -20.18
C VAL A 44 -24.78 -44.59 -20.07
N ASN A 45 -24.23 -44.95 -18.90
CA ASN A 45 -22.79 -44.98 -18.69
C ASN A 45 -22.12 -46.15 -19.43
N ALA A 46 -22.77 -47.31 -19.49
CA ALA A 46 -22.23 -48.46 -20.21
C ALA A 46 -22.22 -48.24 -21.73
N ALA A 47 -23.28 -47.65 -22.30
CA ALA A 47 -23.37 -47.34 -23.72
C ALA A 47 -22.37 -46.24 -24.14
N LEU A 48 -22.21 -45.19 -23.32
CA LEU A 48 -21.26 -44.10 -23.60
C LEU A 48 -19.80 -44.59 -23.54
N VAL A 49 -19.48 -45.43 -22.55
CA VAL A 49 -18.14 -46.03 -22.41
C VAL A 49 -17.86 -47.03 -23.53
N ALA A 50 -18.85 -47.84 -23.93
CA ALA A 50 -18.72 -48.73 -25.08
C ALA A 50 -18.49 -47.94 -26.39
N PHE A 51 -19.13 -46.78 -26.56
CA PHE A 51 -18.96 -45.95 -27.76
C PHE A 51 -17.57 -45.29 -27.82
N ILE A 52 -17.06 -44.81 -26.67
CA ILE A 52 -15.72 -44.20 -26.57
C ILE A 52 -14.60 -45.24 -26.76
N MET A 53 -14.81 -46.49 -26.32
CA MET A 53 -13.80 -47.55 -26.42
C MET A 53 -13.80 -48.27 -27.78
N THR A 54 -14.87 -48.19 -28.56
CA THR A 54 -14.99 -48.89 -29.86
C THR A 54 -14.73 -47.99 -31.07
N MET A 55 -14.95 -46.68 -30.97
CA MET A 55 -14.74 -45.74 -32.09
C MET A 55 -13.26 -45.52 -32.48
N PRO A 56 -12.30 -45.36 -31.54
CA PRO A 56 -10.89 -45.14 -31.90
C PRO A 56 -10.23 -46.30 -32.68
N PRO A 57 -10.42 -47.59 -32.33
CA PRO A 57 -9.78 -48.68 -33.08
C PRO A 57 -10.45 -48.95 -34.44
N LEU A 58 -11.74 -48.63 -34.62
CA LEU A 58 -12.44 -48.77 -35.91
C LEU A 58 -11.97 -47.74 -36.96
N LEU A 59 -11.61 -46.53 -36.52
CA LEU A 59 -11.03 -45.51 -37.39
C LEU A 59 -9.58 -45.84 -37.82
N ILE A 60 -8.87 -46.65 -37.04
CA ILE A 60 -7.49 -47.07 -37.33
C ILE A 60 -7.46 -48.30 -38.26
N LEU A 61 -8.46 -49.18 -38.19
CA LEU A 61 -8.51 -50.39 -39.03
C LEU A 61 -9.06 -50.18 -40.45
N VAL A 62 -9.79 -49.08 -40.71
CA VAL A 62 -10.30 -48.75 -42.06
C VAL A 62 -9.43 -47.71 -42.80
N GLY A 63 -8.56 -47.00 -42.09
CA GLY A 63 -7.72 -45.92 -42.63
C GLY A 63 -6.24 -46.29 -42.77
N GLY A 64 -5.92 -47.37 -43.49
CA GLY A 64 -4.53 -47.66 -43.86
C GLY A 64 -4.03 -46.73 -44.96
N GLN A 65 -3.25 -45.70 -44.61
CA GLN A 65 -2.02 -45.22 -45.30
C GLN A 65 -1.44 -43.99 -44.56
N GLN A 66 -0.15 -44.02 -44.21
CA GLN A 66 0.63 -42.87 -43.71
C GLN A 66 1.13 -41.95 -44.87
N PRO A 67 2.02 -40.95 -44.66
CA PRO A 67 1.70 -39.59 -44.26
C PRO A 67 2.32 -38.56 -45.24
N GLY A 68 1.51 -37.73 -45.86
CA GLY A 68 1.98 -36.60 -46.67
C GLY A 68 0.92 -35.51 -46.61
N ALA A 69 1.29 -34.34 -46.10
CA ALA A 69 0.40 -33.26 -45.67
C ALA A 69 -0.81 -33.00 -46.59
N PRO A 70 -1.96 -32.61 -46.01
CA PRO A 70 -2.81 -31.65 -46.70
C PRO A 70 -3.31 -30.53 -45.79
N VAL A 71 -3.03 -29.32 -46.27
CA VAL A 71 -3.93 -28.17 -46.27
C VAL A 71 -5.37 -28.63 -46.48
N VAL A 72 -6.27 -28.51 -45.50
CA VAL A 72 -7.70 -28.21 -45.74
C VAL A 72 -8.29 -27.40 -44.59
N TRP A 73 -8.66 -26.19 -44.99
CA TRP A 73 -9.62 -25.26 -44.42
C TRP A 73 -10.77 -25.89 -43.62
N ILE A 74 -10.78 -25.62 -42.31
CA ILE A 74 -12.03 -25.55 -41.55
C ILE A 74 -12.35 -24.07 -41.30
N LYS A 75 -13.34 -23.63 -42.06
CA LYS A 75 -14.15 -22.40 -41.99
C LYS A 75 -14.08 -21.72 -40.61
N SER A 76 -13.70 -20.46 -40.53
CA SER A 76 -14.51 -19.33 -41.01
C SER A 76 -15.98 -19.42 -40.56
N THR A 77 -16.19 -19.59 -39.26
CA THR A 77 -17.43 -19.17 -38.54
C THR A 77 -17.14 -18.57 -37.16
N VAL A 78 -15.89 -18.64 -36.66
CA VAL A 78 -15.48 -17.97 -35.41
C VAL A 78 -14.74 -16.65 -35.65
N ALA A 79 -14.16 -16.46 -36.85
CA ALA A 79 -13.49 -15.20 -37.22
C ALA A 79 -14.45 -14.00 -37.36
N GLY A 80 -15.75 -14.25 -37.58
CA GLY A 80 -16.79 -13.21 -37.64
C GLY A 80 -17.40 -12.82 -36.29
N LEU A 81 -17.13 -13.59 -35.22
CA LEU A 81 -17.61 -13.29 -33.86
C LEU A 81 -16.46 -12.86 -32.91
N ALA A 82 -15.21 -13.04 -33.33
CA ALA A 82 -14.02 -12.61 -32.58
C ALA A 82 -13.44 -11.28 -33.05
N VAL A 83 -14.12 -10.51 -33.91
CA VAL A 83 -13.99 -9.04 -33.88
C VAL A 83 -14.91 -8.49 -32.79
N ARG A 84 -14.87 -9.11 -31.60
CA ARG A 84 -15.05 -8.31 -30.39
C ARG A 84 -13.83 -7.40 -30.43
N ARG A 85 -14.02 -6.19 -30.93
CA ARG A 85 -13.08 -5.08 -30.84
C ARG A 85 -12.54 -5.14 -29.42
N GLU A 86 -11.38 -5.76 -29.24
CA GLU A 86 -10.82 -5.94 -27.91
C GLU A 86 -10.53 -4.52 -27.50
N SER A 87 -11.38 -3.96 -26.64
CA SER A 87 -11.28 -2.56 -26.28
C SER A 87 -9.88 -2.43 -25.74
N LYS A 88 -9.03 -1.66 -26.45
CA LYS A 88 -7.62 -1.54 -26.14
C LYS A 88 -7.53 -1.20 -24.66
N LYS A 89 -7.16 -2.19 -23.84
CA LYS A 89 -7.19 -2.03 -22.39
C LYS A 89 -6.18 -0.95 -22.07
N ASP A 90 -6.57 -0.02 -21.21
CA ASP A 90 -5.68 1.05 -20.82
C ASP A 90 -4.65 0.50 -19.82
N VAL A 91 -3.53 0.05 -20.39
CA VAL A 91 -2.37 -0.50 -19.69
C VAL A 91 -1.80 0.49 -18.67
N LEU A 92 -1.94 1.80 -18.90
CA LEU A 92 -1.40 2.85 -18.04
C LEU A 92 -2.39 3.29 -16.95
N LEU A 93 -3.55 2.63 -16.83
CA LEU A 93 -4.56 2.86 -15.80
C LEU A 93 -4.96 4.34 -15.70
N GLY A 94 -5.33 4.97 -16.81
CA GLY A 94 -5.74 6.37 -16.86
C GLY A 94 -4.61 7.35 -16.60
N GLY A 95 -3.37 6.95 -16.87
CA GLY A 95 -2.18 7.76 -16.63
C GLY A 95 -1.59 7.63 -15.21
N LEU A 96 -2.06 6.67 -14.41
CA LEU A 96 -1.50 6.38 -13.09
C LEU A 96 -0.08 5.78 -13.20
N LEU A 97 0.14 4.90 -14.18
CA LEU A 97 1.45 4.29 -14.44
C LEU A 97 2.24 5.07 -15.50
N LEU A 98 3.56 5.12 -15.34
CA LEU A 98 4.46 5.59 -16.40
C LEU A 98 4.80 4.46 -17.40
N PRO A 99 4.97 4.80 -18.69
CA PRO A 99 5.64 3.92 -19.64
C PRO A 99 7.16 3.86 -19.38
N GLY A 100 7.84 2.90 -19.99
CA GLY A 100 9.31 2.83 -19.99
C GLY A 100 9.94 1.89 -18.96
N PHE A 101 9.13 1.12 -18.22
CA PHE A 101 9.64 -0.02 -17.47
C PHE A 101 9.87 -1.21 -18.39
N ASP A 102 10.89 -2.01 -18.11
CA ASP A 102 11.08 -3.28 -18.80
C ASP A 102 9.97 -4.27 -18.41
N GLU A 103 9.21 -4.72 -19.41
CA GLU A 103 8.05 -5.60 -19.19
C GLU A 103 8.46 -7.00 -18.74
N GLN A 104 9.66 -7.47 -19.11
CA GLN A 104 10.13 -8.81 -18.77
C GLN A 104 10.51 -8.92 -17.29
N SER A 105 11.15 -7.88 -16.75
CA SER A 105 11.50 -7.79 -15.32
C SER A 105 10.28 -7.74 -14.39
N CYS A 106 9.17 -7.16 -14.85
CA CYS A 106 7.95 -7.03 -14.04
C CYS A 106 6.68 -7.09 -14.91
N ALA A 107 6.32 -8.29 -15.34
CA ALA A 107 5.17 -8.54 -16.20
C ALA A 107 3.85 -8.01 -15.61
N SER A 108 3.69 -8.10 -14.28
CA SER A 108 2.46 -7.71 -13.59
C SER A 108 2.11 -6.22 -13.75
N ARG A 109 3.10 -5.35 -13.98
CA ARG A 109 2.88 -3.90 -14.13
C ARG A 109 1.91 -3.58 -15.26
N TYR A 110 2.16 -4.13 -16.45
CA TYR A 110 1.39 -3.83 -17.65
C TYR A 110 0.40 -4.94 -18.01
N GLN A 111 0.62 -6.18 -17.58
CA GLN A 111 -0.28 -7.30 -17.87
C GLN A 111 -1.44 -7.42 -16.88
N SER A 112 -1.40 -6.73 -15.72
CA SER A 112 -2.48 -6.81 -14.73
C SER A 112 -3.86 -6.41 -15.27
N VAL A 113 -3.91 -5.57 -16.29
CA VAL A 113 -5.16 -5.12 -16.93
C VAL A 113 -5.92 -6.26 -17.59
N TYR A 114 -5.25 -7.34 -18.00
CA TYR A 114 -5.92 -8.50 -18.59
C TYR A 114 -6.75 -9.27 -17.57
N TYR A 115 -6.30 -9.29 -16.31
CA TYR A 115 -6.93 -10.03 -15.21
C TYR A 115 -7.90 -9.20 -14.36
N ARG A 116 -7.76 -7.86 -14.38
CA ARG A 116 -8.61 -6.95 -13.60
C ARG A 116 -9.70 -6.33 -14.46
N LYS A 117 -10.82 -5.99 -13.82
CA LYS A 117 -11.82 -5.10 -14.41
C LYS A 117 -11.22 -3.71 -14.55
N ASN A 118 -11.64 -2.98 -15.58
CA ASN A 118 -11.26 -1.58 -15.73
C ASN A 118 -11.67 -0.79 -14.48
N MET A 119 -10.89 0.23 -14.15
CA MET A 119 -11.25 1.13 -13.06
C MET A 119 -12.58 1.81 -13.39
N THR A 120 -13.48 1.82 -12.41
CA THR A 120 -14.78 2.50 -12.54
C THR A 120 -14.65 4.01 -12.49
N ARG A 121 -13.55 4.52 -11.92
CA ARG A 121 -13.27 5.94 -11.74
C ARG A 121 -11.83 6.25 -12.16
N PRO A 122 -11.62 7.27 -13.01
CA PRO A 122 -10.28 7.70 -13.37
C PRO A 122 -9.60 8.40 -12.20
N ALA A 123 -8.26 8.34 -12.15
CA ALA A 123 -7.48 9.13 -11.21
C ALA A 123 -7.61 10.63 -11.54
N SER A 124 -7.58 11.46 -10.50
CA SER A 124 -7.66 12.92 -10.67
C SER A 124 -6.43 13.47 -11.35
N ARG A 125 -6.59 14.58 -12.09
CA ARG A 125 -5.43 15.26 -12.70
C ARG A 125 -4.44 15.73 -11.66
N HIS A 126 -4.94 16.14 -10.48
CA HIS A 126 -4.11 16.56 -9.37
C HIS A 126 -3.25 15.40 -8.84
N LEU A 127 -3.83 14.21 -8.63
CA LEU A 127 -3.11 13.03 -8.19
C LEU A 127 -2.02 12.64 -9.18
N ILE A 128 -2.37 12.56 -10.47
CA ILE A 128 -1.40 12.22 -11.52
C ILE A 128 -0.22 13.19 -11.48
N ARG A 129 -0.47 14.50 -11.40
CA ARG A 129 0.58 15.51 -11.30
C ARG A 129 1.47 15.29 -10.06
N ARG A 130 0.88 15.01 -8.89
CA ARG A 130 1.63 14.74 -7.65
C ARG A 130 2.48 13.48 -7.75
N LEU A 131 1.97 12.40 -8.37
CA LEU A 131 2.75 11.18 -8.62
C LEU A 131 3.98 11.46 -9.50
N ARG A 132 3.81 12.25 -10.57
CA ARG A 132 4.92 12.62 -11.47
C ARG A 132 5.97 13.48 -10.75
N GLN A 133 5.54 14.38 -9.86
CA GLN A 133 6.45 15.15 -9.00
C GLN A 133 7.22 14.23 -8.04
N GLN A 134 6.54 13.28 -7.42
CA GLN A 134 7.15 12.33 -6.49
C GLN A 134 8.16 11.41 -7.19
N GLU A 135 7.87 10.95 -8.40
CA GLU A 135 8.81 10.16 -9.21
C GLU A 135 10.04 10.97 -9.61
N ALA A 136 9.87 12.23 -10.01
CA ALA A 136 10.98 13.12 -10.32
C ALA A 136 11.85 13.40 -9.08
N LEU A 137 11.22 13.58 -7.92
CA LEU A 137 11.91 13.71 -6.64
C LEU A 137 12.71 12.45 -6.31
N GLN A 138 12.10 11.27 -6.44
CA GLN A 138 12.76 9.98 -6.21
C GLN A 138 13.94 9.74 -7.16
N ARG A 139 13.84 10.17 -8.42
CA ARG A 139 14.93 10.07 -9.38
C ARG A 139 16.07 11.03 -9.06
N ARG A 140 15.76 12.25 -8.59
CA ARG A 140 16.77 13.28 -8.27
C ARG A 140 17.49 12.99 -6.95
N CYS A 141 16.77 12.50 -5.96
CA CYS A 141 17.23 12.43 -4.57
C CYS A 141 17.35 10.99 -4.05
N GLY A 142 17.01 9.97 -4.85
CA GLY A 142 17.01 8.57 -4.43
C GLY A 142 18.40 7.98 -4.23
N PRO A 143 18.47 6.69 -3.82
CA PRO A 143 19.72 5.98 -3.59
C PRO A 143 20.67 6.02 -4.79
N GLY A 144 21.98 6.15 -4.53
CA GLY A 144 23.03 6.20 -5.56
C GLY A 144 23.24 7.59 -6.20
N THR A 145 22.47 8.60 -5.78
CA THR A 145 22.63 9.99 -6.25
C THR A 145 23.54 10.81 -5.33
N GLU A 146 24.14 11.89 -5.87
CA GLU A 146 24.93 12.84 -5.09
C GLU A 146 24.18 13.48 -3.91
N PRO A 147 22.91 13.93 -4.06
CA PRO A 147 22.14 14.45 -2.92
C PRO A 147 21.97 13.41 -1.80
N TYR A 148 21.66 12.16 -2.14
CA TYR A 148 21.51 11.08 -1.16
C TYR A 148 22.82 10.80 -0.40
N ARG A 149 23.95 10.77 -1.12
CA ARG A 149 25.27 10.54 -0.53
C ARG A 149 25.62 11.64 0.47
N ARG A 150 25.46 12.91 0.09
CA ARG A 150 25.67 14.07 0.99
C ARG A 150 24.76 14.04 2.20
N ALA A 151 23.46 13.74 2.01
CA ALA A 151 22.51 13.65 3.12
C ALA A 151 22.85 12.50 4.09
N SER A 152 23.30 11.36 3.56
CA SER A 152 23.73 10.21 4.35
C SER A 152 25.03 10.49 5.12
N GLU A 153 25.98 11.19 4.52
CA GLU A 153 27.23 11.61 5.19
C GLU A 153 26.97 12.60 6.34
N ARG A 154 26.04 13.56 6.15
CA ARG A 154 25.56 14.45 7.24
C ARG A 154 24.89 13.66 8.35
N LEU A 155 24.01 12.71 7.97
CA LEU A 155 23.36 11.83 8.92
C LEU A 155 24.36 11.01 9.73
N LYS A 156 25.45 10.53 9.13
CA LYS A 156 26.53 9.78 9.80
C LYS A 156 27.40 10.63 10.71
N SER A 157 27.82 11.82 10.24
CA SER A 157 28.67 12.75 10.98
C SER A 157 27.97 13.48 12.13
N GLY A 158 26.64 13.44 12.15
CA GLY A 158 25.84 14.12 13.16
C GLY A 158 25.76 15.63 12.99
N GLN A 159 26.13 16.13 11.81
CA GLN A 159 25.93 17.51 11.44
C GLN A 159 24.45 17.73 11.11
N THR A 160 23.82 18.69 11.79
CA THR A 160 22.52 19.19 11.38
C THR A 160 22.67 20.17 10.23
N VAL A 161 21.62 20.29 9.41
CA VAL A 161 21.54 21.36 8.42
C VAL A 161 21.58 22.68 9.20
N GLY A 162 22.69 23.41 9.11
CA GLY A 162 22.81 24.74 9.70
C GLY A 162 21.74 25.65 9.12
N ASP A 163 21.29 26.63 9.91
CA ASP A 163 20.21 27.58 9.58
C ASP A 163 20.45 28.36 8.26
N GLY A 164 21.68 28.35 7.73
CA GLY A 164 22.07 28.94 6.45
C GLY A 164 22.06 28.02 5.22
N ASP A 165 21.79 26.71 5.35
CA ASP A 165 21.72 25.74 4.24
C ASP A 165 20.28 25.25 3.96
N ALA A 166 19.31 25.59 4.83
CA ALA A 166 17.89 25.30 4.64
C ALA A 166 17.26 26.05 3.46
N THR A 167 17.97 27.03 2.88
CA THR A 167 17.59 27.78 1.68
C THR A 167 18.15 27.20 0.39
N ASN A 168 18.90 26.09 0.43
CA ASN A 168 19.36 25.44 -0.78
C ASN A 168 18.20 24.71 -1.45
N VAL A 169 17.87 25.15 -2.67
CA VAL A 169 16.84 24.58 -3.57
C VAL A 169 17.09 23.08 -3.87
N ASP A 170 18.27 22.57 -3.50
CA ASP A 170 18.73 21.18 -3.68
C ASP A 170 18.65 20.29 -2.42
N ALA A 171 18.10 20.78 -1.30
CA ALA A 171 17.99 19.99 -0.07
C ALA A 171 16.85 18.95 -0.18
N CYS A 172 17.20 17.66 -0.23
CA CYS A 172 16.23 16.55 -0.25
C CYS A 172 15.83 16.14 1.16
N GLY A 173 14.52 15.94 1.39
CA GLY A 173 13.99 15.30 2.60
C GLY A 173 13.74 13.80 2.39
N TYR A 174 13.90 13.02 3.45
CA TYR A 174 13.83 11.55 3.40
C TYR A 174 12.86 11.01 4.45
N LEU A 175 12.12 9.97 4.06
CA LEU A 175 11.25 9.17 4.92
C LEU A 175 11.64 7.70 4.80
N VAL A 176 12.14 7.12 5.89
CA VAL A 176 12.50 5.71 5.98
C VAL A 176 11.39 4.95 6.67
N LEU A 177 10.75 4.00 5.98
CA LEU A 177 9.74 3.12 6.55
C LEU A 177 10.37 1.80 7.00
N ILE A 178 10.26 1.49 8.30
CA ILE A 178 10.73 0.22 8.88
C ILE A 178 9.77 -0.90 8.50
N SER A 179 10.33 -2.04 8.05
CA SER A 179 9.56 -3.24 7.74
C SER A 179 9.10 -3.90 9.04
N TYR A 180 7.81 -3.83 9.34
CA TYR A 180 7.26 -4.24 10.62
C TYR A 180 6.00 -5.10 10.45
N ARG A 181 5.78 -6.05 11.37
CA ARG A 181 4.64 -7.02 11.37
C ARG A 181 4.51 -7.82 10.06
N GLY A 182 3.31 -8.33 9.77
CA GLY A 182 3.00 -9.18 8.61
C GLY A 182 2.83 -8.43 7.29
N LEU A 183 2.75 -9.16 6.18
CA LEU A 183 2.72 -8.60 4.83
C LEU A 183 1.55 -7.62 4.60
N GLY A 184 0.34 -7.94 5.07
CA GLY A 184 -0.83 -7.06 4.92
C GLY A 184 -0.61 -5.69 5.58
N ASN A 185 -0.08 -5.69 6.81
CA ASN A 185 0.26 -4.47 7.53
C ASN A 185 1.32 -3.69 6.77
N ARG A 186 2.41 -4.35 6.31
CA ARG A 186 3.45 -3.70 5.51
C ARG A 186 2.90 -3.01 4.27
N ILE A 187 1.99 -3.64 3.53
CA ILE A 187 1.37 -3.04 2.33
C ILE A 187 0.59 -1.76 2.72
N LEU A 188 -0.22 -1.82 3.78
CA LEU A 188 -1.00 -0.67 4.25
C LEU A 188 -0.10 0.46 4.79
N SER A 189 0.96 0.11 5.50
CA SER A 189 1.97 1.03 6.01
C SER A 189 2.73 1.71 4.88
N ILE A 190 3.10 0.96 3.83
CA ILE A 190 3.75 1.50 2.62
C ILE A 190 2.83 2.50 1.92
N ALA A 191 1.56 2.16 1.72
CA ALA A 191 0.60 3.08 1.11
C ALA A 191 0.44 4.37 1.92
N SER A 192 0.38 4.25 3.26
CA SER A 192 0.25 5.39 4.16
C SER A 192 1.52 6.25 4.19
N ALA A 193 2.69 5.64 4.26
CA ALA A 193 3.98 6.32 4.24
C ALA A 193 4.23 6.98 2.88
N PHE A 194 3.81 6.37 1.78
CA PHE A 194 3.91 6.96 0.45
C PHE A 194 3.03 8.21 0.31
N LEU A 195 1.80 8.15 0.83
CA LEU A 195 0.95 9.35 0.90
C LEU A 195 1.62 10.44 1.75
N TYR A 196 2.11 10.09 2.94
CA TYR A 196 2.82 11.06 3.79
C TYR A 196 4.03 11.68 3.08
N ALA A 197 4.81 10.87 2.37
CA ALA A 197 5.96 11.30 1.58
C ALA A 197 5.56 12.28 0.46
N MET A 198 4.48 11.99 -0.27
CA MET A 198 3.95 12.90 -1.29
C MET A 198 3.44 14.23 -0.71
N LEU A 199 2.87 14.22 0.49
CA LEU A 199 2.34 15.42 1.14
C LEU A 199 3.43 16.29 1.79
N THR A 200 4.61 15.72 2.01
CA THR A 200 5.74 16.39 2.66
C THR A 200 6.94 16.57 1.74
N ASP A 201 6.79 16.26 0.44
CA ASP A 201 7.83 16.30 -0.57
C ASP A 201 9.11 15.56 -0.15
N ARG A 202 8.94 14.35 0.38
CA ARG A 202 10.04 13.47 0.85
C ARG A 202 10.25 12.27 -0.06
N VAL A 203 11.50 11.85 -0.18
CA VAL A 203 11.86 10.55 -0.77
C VAL A 203 11.44 9.44 0.19
N LEU A 204 10.66 8.47 -0.31
CA LEU A 204 10.30 7.26 0.44
C LEU A 204 11.38 6.19 0.25
N LEU A 205 11.94 5.71 1.35
CA LEU A 205 12.86 4.57 1.38
C LEU A 205 12.27 3.49 2.28
N ILE A 206 12.20 2.26 1.78
CA ILE A 206 11.59 1.15 2.50
C ILE A 206 12.68 0.19 2.94
N ASP A 207 12.68 -0.16 4.22
CA ASP A 207 13.50 -1.24 4.72
C ASP A 207 13.19 -2.55 3.98
N ARG A 208 14.21 -3.09 3.31
CA ARG A 208 14.13 -4.30 2.48
C ARG A 208 13.65 -5.52 3.27
N GLY A 209 13.94 -5.55 4.57
CA GLY A 209 13.74 -6.73 5.40
C GLY A 209 14.31 -7.97 4.72
N LYS A 210 13.57 -9.08 4.73
CA LYS A 210 13.96 -10.33 4.07
C LYS A 210 13.28 -10.58 2.72
N THR A 211 12.16 -9.91 2.44
CA THR A 211 11.24 -10.33 1.36
C THR A 211 10.71 -9.18 0.51
N MET A 212 11.00 -7.91 0.82
CA MET A 212 10.37 -6.80 0.10
C MET A 212 10.80 -6.74 -1.38
N ALA A 213 12.08 -7.00 -1.65
CA ALA A 213 12.62 -7.01 -3.01
C ALA A 213 12.10 -8.20 -3.86
N ASP A 214 11.75 -9.32 -3.21
CA ASP A 214 11.28 -10.52 -3.89
C ASP A 214 9.77 -10.46 -4.21
N LEU A 215 9.01 -9.70 -3.43
CA LEU A 215 7.55 -9.60 -3.54
C LEU A 215 7.08 -8.45 -4.44
N PHE A 216 7.85 -7.37 -4.54
CA PHE A 216 7.43 -6.15 -5.22
C PHE A 216 8.48 -5.66 -6.21
N CYS A 217 8.00 -5.23 -7.37
CA CYS A 217 8.83 -4.56 -8.36
C CYS A 217 9.15 -3.12 -7.95
N GLU A 218 10.20 -2.55 -8.53
CA GLU A 218 10.57 -1.13 -8.35
C GLU A 218 9.47 -0.20 -8.88
N PRO A 219 8.82 0.63 -8.07
CA PRO A 219 7.69 1.43 -8.51
C PRO A 219 8.10 2.71 -9.27
N PHE A 220 9.30 3.25 -9.00
CA PHE A 220 9.78 4.50 -9.57
C PHE A 220 10.79 4.24 -10.69
N PRO A 221 10.72 4.96 -11.82
CA PRO A 221 11.61 4.71 -12.95
C PRO A 221 13.01 5.28 -12.71
N GLY A 222 14.04 4.47 -12.99
CA GLY A 222 15.44 4.90 -12.96
C GLY A 222 16.00 5.16 -11.55
N THR A 223 15.36 4.62 -10.52
CA THR A 223 15.79 4.70 -9.11
C THR A 223 15.23 3.51 -8.33
N SER A 224 15.64 3.35 -7.08
CA SER A 224 15.10 2.32 -6.18
C SER A 224 14.45 2.96 -4.97
N TRP A 225 13.29 2.42 -4.57
CA TRP A 225 12.65 2.78 -3.29
C TRP A 225 13.18 1.98 -2.10
N LEU A 226 14.08 1.02 -2.34
CA LEU A 226 14.62 0.17 -1.29
C LEU A 226 15.75 0.90 -0.56
N LEU A 227 15.73 0.82 0.77
CA LEU A 227 16.80 1.38 1.59
C LEU A 227 18.11 0.64 1.32
N PRO A 228 19.22 1.34 1.01
CA PRO A 228 20.53 0.74 0.84
C PRO A 228 21.00 0.00 2.09
N LEU A 229 21.83 -1.04 1.90
CA LEU A 229 22.34 -1.87 3.00
C LEU A 229 23.38 -1.14 3.86
N ASP A 230 24.02 -0.12 3.30
CA ASP A 230 25.02 0.76 3.90
C ASP A 230 24.40 2.01 4.55
N PHE A 231 23.10 1.98 4.84
CA PHE A 231 22.41 3.09 5.51
C PHE A 231 23.06 3.41 6.88
N PRO A 232 23.39 4.68 7.17
CA PRO A 232 24.28 5.04 8.28
C PRO A 232 23.67 5.01 9.69
N LEU A 233 22.38 4.72 9.84
CA LEU A 233 21.78 4.55 11.17
C LEU A 233 21.83 3.09 11.59
N ASP A 234 22.66 2.80 12.59
CA ASP A 234 22.71 1.49 13.22
C ASP A 234 21.44 1.25 14.06
N ASN A 235 20.98 -0.01 14.13
CA ASN A 235 19.86 -0.45 14.96
C ASN A 235 18.55 0.36 14.81
N PHE A 236 18.36 1.08 13.69
CA PHE A 236 17.12 1.83 13.43
C PHE A 236 15.87 0.93 13.47
N ARG A 237 16.05 -0.37 13.18
CA ARG A 237 15.00 -1.39 13.28
C ARG A 237 14.56 -1.69 14.70
N ASP A 238 15.35 -1.34 15.71
CA ASP A 238 15.08 -1.64 17.13
C ASP A 238 14.50 -0.43 17.87
N LEU A 239 14.36 0.74 17.21
CA LEU A 239 13.81 1.96 17.81
C LEU A 239 12.44 1.71 18.48
N GLY A 240 12.40 1.89 19.79
CA GLY A 240 11.21 1.79 20.62
C GLY A 240 10.51 3.14 20.80
N GLU A 241 9.33 3.10 21.40
CA GLU A 241 8.58 4.30 21.78
C GLU A 241 9.37 5.23 22.72
N ASP A 242 10.21 4.64 23.57
CA ASP A 242 11.09 5.26 24.55
C ASP A 242 12.35 5.88 23.96
N ALA A 243 12.60 5.70 22.66
CA ALA A 243 13.76 6.29 21.99
C ALA A 243 13.74 7.83 22.16
N PRO A 244 14.87 8.48 22.49
CA PRO A 244 14.90 9.93 22.69
C PRO A 244 14.55 10.71 21.42
N GLU A 245 14.78 10.13 20.24
CA GLU A 245 14.42 10.70 18.94
C GLU A 245 12.94 10.50 18.57
N SER A 246 12.19 9.76 19.38
CA SER A 246 10.75 9.54 19.21
C SER A 246 10.01 10.88 19.28
N TYR A 247 9.15 11.14 18.30
CA TYR A 247 8.45 12.41 18.17
C TYR A 247 7.70 12.80 19.46
N GLY A 248 7.02 11.84 20.10
CA GLY A 248 6.34 12.06 21.37
C GLY A 248 7.28 12.56 22.47
N ASN A 249 8.48 11.97 22.57
CA ASN A 249 9.48 12.36 23.58
C ASN A 249 10.07 13.73 23.29
N VAL A 250 10.35 14.04 22.01
CA VAL A 250 10.87 15.37 21.61
C VAL A 250 9.86 16.48 21.93
N VAL A 251 8.58 16.25 21.64
CA VAL A 251 7.50 17.21 21.91
C VAL A 251 7.26 17.38 23.40
N VAL A 252 7.14 16.28 24.16
CA VAL A 252 6.85 16.32 25.60
C VAL A 252 8.00 16.97 26.39
N ASN A 253 9.25 16.72 26.01
CA ASN A 253 10.41 17.30 26.69
C ASN A 253 10.64 18.79 26.38
N GLY A 254 9.74 19.45 25.64
CA GLY A 254 9.85 20.88 25.32
C GLY A 254 10.99 21.24 24.37
N SER A 255 11.64 20.23 23.78
CA SER A 255 12.70 20.39 22.77
C SER A 255 12.08 20.58 21.38
N CYS A 256 11.18 21.55 21.23
CA CYS A 256 10.63 21.95 19.92
C CYS A 256 11.70 22.57 18.99
N SER A 257 12.95 22.70 19.45
CA SER A 257 14.07 23.08 18.62
C SER A 257 14.50 21.92 17.72
N VAL A 258 14.20 22.04 16.42
CA VAL A 258 14.74 21.16 15.37
C VAL A 258 16.26 21.29 15.28
N SER A 259 16.82 22.40 15.77
CA SER A 259 18.25 22.70 15.75
C SER A 259 19.02 21.71 16.63
N GLY A 260 19.57 20.67 16.01
CA GLY A 260 20.36 19.62 16.66
C GLY A 260 19.88 18.19 16.38
N LEU A 261 18.66 18.00 15.85
CA LEU A 261 18.14 16.67 15.55
C LEU A 261 18.64 16.13 14.20
N ARG A 262 19.38 15.02 14.25
CA ARG A 262 19.89 14.30 13.07
C ARG A 262 18.76 13.60 12.29
N PHE A 263 17.81 13.03 13.02
CA PHE A 263 16.61 12.41 12.51
C PHE A 263 15.51 12.47 13.57
N VAL A 264 14.27 12.22 13.16
CA VAL A 264 13.12 12.06 14.06
C VAL A 264 12.47 10.71 13.81
N TYR A 265 12.08 10.02 14.87
CA TYR A 265 11.40 8.74 14.83
C TYR A 265 9.90 8.89 15.09
N MET A 266 9.08 8.46 14.16
CA MET A 266 7.62 8.40 14.28
C MET A 266 7.21 7.00 14.69
N HIS A 267 6.89 6.84 15.97
CA HIS A 267 6.35 5.61 16.51
C HIS A 267 4.82 5.58 16.38
N LEU A 268 4.30 4.97 15.31
CA LEU A 268 2.87 4.93 14.98
C LEU A 268 2.34 3.50 14.93
N ASP A 269 2.80 2.67 15.87
CA ASP A 269 2.24 1.34 16.13
C ASP A 269 0.79 1.47 16.66
N HIS A 270 -0.03 0.41 16.53
CA HIS A 270 -1.40 0.38 17.05
C HIS A 270 -1.48 0.68 18.56
N ALA A 271 -0.43 0.34 19.31
CA ALA A 271 -0.31 0.57 20.74
C ALA A 271 0.41 1.87 21.13
N ALA A 272 0.75 2.74 20.17
CA ALA A 272 1.47 3.98 20.44
C ALA A 272 0.75 4.86 21.48
N SER A 273 1.54 5.48 22.37
CA SER A 273 1.05 6.41 23.39
C SER A 273 0.37 7.65 22.79
N PRO A 274 -0.47 8.36 23.58
CA PRO A 274 -1.05 9.63 23.17
C PRO A 274 0.00 10.66 22.72
N ALA A 275 1.16 10.71 23.38
CA ALA A 275 2.25 11.62 23.03
C ALA A 275 2.76 11.41 21.60
N ASN A 276 2.96 10.15 21.18
CA ASN A 276 3.38 9.84 19.82
C ASN A 276 2.26 10.09 18.78
N LYS A 277 1.00 9.97 19.18
CA LYS A 277 -0.15 10.29 18.33
C LYS A 277 -0.30 11.80 18.06
N LEU A 278 0.40 12.66 18.78
CA LEU A 278 0.47 14.10 18.47
C LEU A 278 1.04 14.39 17.08
N VAL A 279 1.72 13.42 16.43
CA VAL A 279 2.16 13.57 15.05
C VAL A 279 1.00 13.88 14.09
N TYR A 280 -0.21 13.40 14.38
CA TYR A 280 -1.41 13.67 13.57
C TYR A 280 -1.92 15.10 13.74
N CYS A 281 -1.58 15.72 14.86
CA CYS A 281 -1.98 17.07 15.24
C CYS A 281 -0.95 18.12 14.85
N ASP A 282 0.30 17.72 14.61
CA ASP A 282 1.35 18.66 14.25
C ASP A 282 1.08 19.27 12.88
N ASP A 283 1.21 20.59 12.80
CA ASP A 283 1.31 21.26 11.51
C ASP A 283 2.65 20.82 10.93
N HIS A 284 2.62 19.78 10.09
CA HIS A 284 3.81 19.21 9.43
C HIS A 284 4.72 20.28 8.79
N ARG A 285 4.18 21.47 8.52
CA ARG A 285 4.90 22.66 8.03
C ARG A 285 5.94 23.25 8.99
N GLN A 286 5.83 23.07 10.30
CA GLN A 286 6.70 23.76 11.26
C GLN A 286 7.86 22.90 11.77
N PHE A 287 7.60 21.67 12.22
CA PHE A 287 8.65 20.83 12.82
C PHE A 287 9.10 19.73 11.86
N LEU A 288 8.18 18.87 11.44
CA LEU A 288 8.51 17.69 10.65
C LEU A 288 9.03 18.00 9.25
N GLN A 289 8.67 19.12 8.62
CA GLN A 289 9.26 19.56 7.34
C GLN A 289 10.71 20.02 7.46
N ARG A 290 11.14 20.53 8.63
CA ARG A 290 12.50 21.05 8.82
C ARG A 290 13.54 19.95 9.02
N VAL A 291 13.13 18.79 9.51
CA VAL A 291 14.03 17.65 9.73
C VAL A 291 14.33 16.96 8.41
N GLN A 292 15.60 16.78 8.05
CA GLN A 292 15.95 16.12 6.79
C GLN A 292 15.56 14.62 6.78
N TRP A 293 15.84 13.90 7.86
CA TRP A 293 15.59 12.46 7.96
C TRP A 293 14.46 12.13 8.93
N THR A 294 13.45 11.43 8.43
CA THR A 294 12.35 10.92 9.24
C THR A 294 12.33 9.39 9.16
N VAL A 295 12.32 8.72 10.30
CA VAL A 295 12.15 7.27 10.38
C VAL A 295 10.75 6.99 10.88
N MET A 296 10.01 6.10 10.22
CA MET A 296 8.63 5.78 10.55
C MET A 296 8.50 4.28 10.79
N ARG A 297 7.84 3.92 11.89
CA ARG A 297 7.33 2.58 12.14
C ARG A 297 5.82 2.65 12.32
N THR A 298 5.08 1.86 11.56
CA THR A 298 3.63 1.69 11.72
C THR A 298 3.23 0.32 11.24
N ASP A 299 2.10 -0.18 11.74
CA ASP A 299 1.45 -1.42 11.29
C ASP A 299 0.00 -1.19 10.85
N SER A 300 -0.40 0.07 10.73
CA SER A 300 -1.77 0.52 10.52
C SER A 300 -1.89 1.38 9.27
N TYR A 301 -3.11 1.51 8.74
CA TYR A 301 -3.41 2.44 7.64
C TYR A 301 -3.68 3.84 8.21
N ILE A 302 -2.62 4.65 8.33
CA ILE A 302 -2.66 5.94 9.03
C ILE A 302 -3.10 7.12 8.16
N ALA A 303 -3.31 6.89 6.85
CA ALA A 303 -3.75 7.92 5.92
C ALA A 303 -5.02 8.65 6.40
N SER A 304 -5.98 7.90 6.97
CA SER A 304 -7.21 8.45 7.54
C SER A 304 -6.95 9.48 8.65
N GLY A 305 -5.98 9.20 9.53
CA GLY A 305 -5.59 10.13 10.60
C GLY A 305 -4.97 11.41 10.05
N LEU A 306 -4.11 11.29 9.03
CA LEU A 306 -3.51 12.43 8.34
C LEU A 306 -4.56 13.35 7.67
N PHE A 307 -5.65 12.79 7.10
CA PHE A 307 -6.70 13.62 6.49
C PHE A 307 -7.59 14.34 7.51
N VAL A 308 -7.95 13.66 8.60
CA VAL A 308 -9.01 14.12 9.52
C VAL A 308 -8.47 15.05 10.60
N MET A 309 -7.24 14.82 11.06
CA MET A 309 -6.71 15.47 12.25
C MET A 309 -5.93 16.76 11.94
N ASN A 310 -5.52 16.96 10.70
CA ASN A 310 -4.69 18.10 10.31
C ASN A 310 -5.51 19.14 9.52
N PRO A 311 -5.78 20.35 10.07
CA PRO A 311 -6.55 21.41 9.42
C PRO A 311 -5.83 22.10 8.26
N ALA A 312 -4.50 21.93 8.12
CA ALA A 312 -3.70 22.40 7.00
C ALA A 312 -3.74 21.46 5.78
N SER A 313 -4.35 20.28 5.91
CA SER A 313 -4.54 19.24 4.89
C SER A 313 -5.55 19.63 3.79
N GLN A 314 -5.53 20.86 3.29
CA GLN A 314 -6.38 21.23 2.14
C GLN A 314 -5.93 20.52 0.85
N GLU A 315 -4.65 20.15 0.76
CA GLU A 315 -4.10 19.49 -0.42
C GLU A 315 -4.62 18.07 -0.61
N VAL A 316 -5.02 17.39 0.46
CA VAL A 316 -5.30 15.96 0.38
C VAL A 316 -6.68 15.61 -0.14
N PRO A 317 -7.76 16.32 0.24
CA PRO A 317 -9.04 16.26 -0.45
C PRO A 317 -8.91 16.61 -1.94
N ASP A 318 -7.99 17.49 -2.33
CA ASP A 318 -7.75 17.85 -3.74
C ASP A 318 -6.95 16.76 -4.49
N VAL A 319 -5.99 16.11 -3.84
CA VAL A 319 -5.28 14.94 -4.38
C VAL A 319 -6.25 13.79 -4.60
N LEU A 320 -7.09 13.49 -3.62
CA LEU A 320 -8.02 12.36 -3.66
C LEU A 320 -9.39 12.74 -4.27
N GLN A 321 -9.56 13.98 -4.71
CA GLN A 321 -10.79 14.45 -5.32
C GLN A 321 -11.05 13.68 -6.60
N GLU A 322 -12.22 13.10 -6.72
CA GLU A 322 -12.64 12.41 -7.93
C GLU A 322 -12.96 13.44 -9.02
N GLU A 323 -12.55 13.20 -10.25
CA GLU A 323 -13.07 13.96 -11.38
C GLU A 323 -14.55 13.57 -11.56
N PRO A 324 -15.49 14.54 -11.61
CA PRO A 324 -16.88 14.22 -11.84
C PRO A 324 -17.01 13.56 -13.21
N GLY A 325 -17.41 12.29 -13.21
CA GLY A 325 -17.88 11.64 -14.43
C GLY A 325 -19.06 12.40 -14.99
N ASP A 326 -19.15 12.48 -16.32
CA ASP A 326 -20.21 13.15 -17.06
C ASP A 326 -21.56 12.44 -16.82
N VAL A 327 -22.16 12.73 -15.67
CA VAL A 327 -23.52 12.38 -15.29
C VAL A 327 -24.09 13.63 -14.64
N GLY A 328 -24.90 14.35 -15.39
CA GLY A 328 -25.60 15.54 -14.90
C GLY A 328 -26.34 15.25 -13.59
N GLY A 329 -26.07 16.06 -12.56
CA GLY A 329 -26.96 16.15 -11.41
C GLY A 329 -26.28 16.33 -10.06
N ARG A 330 -26.48 17.53 -9.51
CA ARG A 330 -26.39 17.92 -8.08
C ARG A 330 -25.00 17.95 -7.45
N GLY A 331 -24.47 19.16 -7.36
CA GLY A 331 -23.35 19.51 -6.49
C GLY A 331 -23.67 19.16 -5.02
N ALA A 332 -22.96 18.17 -4.49
CA ALA A 332 -22.91 17.91 -3.07
C ALA A 332 -21.94 18.91 -2.43
N ARG A 333 -22.49 19.92 -1.75
CA ARG A 333 -21.72 20.83 -0.90
C ARG A 333 -21.27 20.04 0.33
N ALA A 334 -20.00 19.62 0.36
CA ALA A 334 -19.38 19.01 1.53
C ALA A 334 -19.48 19.99 2.72
N ARG A 335 -20.23 19.62 3.76
CA ARG A 335 -20.22 20.35 5.02
C ARG A 335 -18.88 20.07 5.70
N LYS A 336 -18.04 21.10 5.88
CA LYS A 336 -16.87 21.05 6.76
C LYS A 336 -17.38 20.84 8.19
N ALA A 337 -17.30 19.61 8.69
CA ALA A 337 -17.38 19.37 10.13
C ALA A 337 -16.03 19.81 10.73
N ASN A 338 -16.05 20.89 11.51
CA ASN A 338 -14.87 21.40 12.18
C ASN A 338 -14.70 20.63 13.49
N VAL A 339 -14.24 19.38 13.41
CA VAL A 339 -13.91 18.59 14.62
C VAL A 339 -12.45 18.86 14.95
N ARG A 340 -12.21 19.67 16.00
CA ARG A 340 -10.86 19.82 16.57
C ARG A 340 -10.60 18.62 17.47
N PHE A 341 -9.80 17.67 17.00
CA PHE A 341 -9.35 16.53 17.80
C PHE A 341 -8.10 16.84 18.64
N CYS A 342 -7.42 17.95 18.34
CA CYS A 342 -6.20 18.37 19.04
C CYS A 342 -6.57 19.42 20.09
N GLY A 343 -6.98 18.95 21.27
CA GLY A 343 -7.20 19.75 22.47
C GLY A 343 -6.21 19.34 23.57
N PRO A 344 -5.99 20.21 24.59
CA PRO A 344 -5.06 19.94 25.69
C PRO A 344 -5.40 18.67 26.52
N GLU A 345 -6.60 18.12 26.35
CA GLU A 345 -7.07 16.89 27.01
C GLU A 345 -6.33 15.61 26.57
N TRP A 346 -5.54 15.64 25.49
CA TRP A 346 -4.73 14.49 25.03
C TRP A 346 -3.28 14.53 25.53
N ALA A 347 -2.89 15.59 26.25
CA ALA A 347 -1.54 15.79 26.77
C ALA A 347 -1.39 15.44 28.26
N THR A 348 -2.42 14.86 28.89
CA THR A 348 -2.43 14.44 30.31
C THR A 348 -2.41 12.94 30.49
#